data_AF-A0A1B7NKC2-F1
#
_entry.id   AF-A0A1B7NKC2-F1
#
_cell.length_a   1.000
_cell.length_b   1.000
_cell.length_c   1.000
_cell.angle_alpha   90.00
_cell.angle_beta   90.00
_cell.angle_gamma   90.00
#
_symmetry.space_group_name_H-M   'P 1'
#
loop_
_entity.id
_entity.type
_entity.pdbx_description
1 polymer ?
#
loop_
_entity_poly.entity_id
_entity_poly.type
_entity_poly.pdbx_seq_one_letter_code
_entity_poly.pdbx_strand_id
1 'polypeptide(L)'
;MVEVNDHTALLADERGDQDAGSRTSASLDIGTSDRPRWSLFDRKDTISTLRERYVTLSAVISLMLICGGFIYAFTVQNGYQCHKEYSQHWGQYTPFFSLDTISDISPQVPIGCTVTFVQVLSRHGARHPTEHKSALYSQLIKRIQDRTQTYLGDFALLETFNYQLQSEDLTPFGESQMTDSGTKFYRHYQHLTKKSNIFIRASGSPRVIASAENFINGFHQEKLSDPFASDKTHKPSVGVILSEEPGSNNTLDHGNCNAFEGTKPGLEAQAEFAKVFGHPILKRVNSHLIGANLDITDVLYLMDLCSFHTVALTPDASSISPICALFTDKEWKEYDYYNTL
;
A
#
# COMPACT_ATOMS: atom_id res chain seq x y z
N MET A 1 8.62 3.25 -13.86
CA MET A 1 7.84 4.07 -12.90
C MET A 1 6.62 4.70 -13.58
N VAL A 2 5.65 5.25 -12.83
CA VAL A 2 4.51 6.04 -13.31
C VAL A 2 4.72 7.50 -12.92
N GLU A 3 4.55 8.43 -13.85
CA GLU A 3 4.59 9.87 -13.58
C GLU A 3 3.22 10.49 -13.87
N VAL A 4 2.71 11.27 -12.93
CA VAL A 4 1.40 11.94 -13.01
C VAL A 4 1.60 13.43 -12.83
N ASN A 5 1.13 14.22 -13.80
CA ASN A 5 1.24 15.68 -13.82
C ASN A 5 -0.15 16.32 -13.92
N ASP A 6 -0.36 17.42 -13.21
CA ASP A 6 -1.52 18.30 -13.40
C ASP A 6 -1.20 19.42 -14.40
N HIS A 7 -1.98 19.52 -15.49
CA HIS A 7 -1.75 20.49 -16.56
C HIS A 7 -2.38 21.88 -16.34
N THR A 8 -3.06 22.12 -15.21
CA THR A 8 -3.83 23.36 -15.02
C THR A 8 -2.96 24.62 -15.03
N ALA A 9 -1.66 24.50 -14.73
CA ALA A 9 -0.72 25.62 -14.76
C ALA A 9 -0.26 26.04 -16.18
N LEU A 10 -0.46 25.22 -17.22
CA LEU A 10 0.05 25.50 -18.57
C LEU A 10 -0.96 26.18 -19.50
N LEU A 11 -2.22 26.34 -19.07
CA LEU A 11 -3.30 26.92 -19.88
C LEU A 11 -3.96 28.15 -19.25
N ALA A 12 -3.39 28.69 -18.18
CA ALA A 12 -3.89 29.90 -17.53
C ALA A 12 -3.07 31.12 -17.94
N ASP A 13 -3.10 31.45 -19.23
CA ASP A 13 -2.90 32.84 -19.68
C ASP A 13 -4.03 33.18 -20.67
N GLU A 14 -4.52 34.41 -20.60
CA GLU A 14 -5.65 34.99 -21.35
C GLU A 14 -7.09 34.67 -20.88
N ARG A 15 -7.54 35.35 -19.81
CA ARG A 15 -8.63 36.35 -19.90
C ARG A 15 -8.92 37.03 -18.56
N GLY A 16 -8.94 38.36 -18.61
CA GLY A 16 -9.16 39.24 -17.47
C GLY A 16 -10.63 39.53 -17.14
N ASP A 17 -10.77 39.93 -15.88
CA ASP A 17 -11.46 41.11 -15.32
C ASP A 17 -13.01 41.23 -15.28
N GLN A 18 -13.44 41.69 -14.09
CA GLN A 18 -14.70 42.35 -13.69
C GLN A 18 -15.95 41.44 -13.54
N ASP A 19 -16.83 41.58 -12.54
CA ASP A 19 -17.21 42.75 -11.75
C ASP A 19 -17.95 42.37 -10.44
N ALA A 20 -18.12 43.36 -9.55
CA ALA A 20 -18.71 43.30 -8.22
C ALA A 20 -20.26 43.30 -8.18
N GLY A 21 -20.85 42.88 -7.05
CA GLY A 21 -22.27 43.08 -6.74
C GLY A 21 -22.66 42.58 -5.35
N SER A 22 -23.38 43.38 -4.59
CA SER A 22 -23.51 43.31 -3.12
C SER A 22 -24.95 43.12 -2.63
N ARG A 23 -25.09 42.63 -1.38
CA ARG A 23 -26.22 42.82 -0.42
C ARG A 23 -27.55 42.13 -0.82
N THR A 24 -28.43 41.65 0.06
CA THR A 24 -28.77 42.02 1.44
C THR A 24 -29.59 40.91 2.13
N SER A 25 -29.55 40.93 3.46
CA SER A 25 -30.33 40.17 4.45
C SER A 25 -31.83 40.47 4.49
N ALA A 26 -32.64 39.52 4.99
CA ALA A 26 -33.78 39.80 5.88
C ALA A 26 -34.19 38.54 6.67
N SER A 27 -34.66 38.78 7.89
CA SER A 27 -34.82 37.86 9.02
C SER A 27 -36.27 37.44 9.29
N LEU A 28 -36.40 36.25 9.91
CA LEU A 28 -37.28 35.83 11.03
C LEU A 28 -38.72 36.37 11.13
N ASP A 29 -39.66 35.44 11.35
CA ASP A 29 -40.76 35.65 12.28
C ASP A 29 -41.14 34.37 13.05
N ILE A 30 -41.49 34.57 14.32
CA ILE A 30 -41.77 33.61 15.38
C ILE A 30 -43.30 33.45 15.53
N GLY A 31 -43.78 32.21 15.71
CA GLY A 31 -45.17 31.91 16.04
C GLY A 31 -45.26 30.82 17.12
N THR A 32 -46.02 31.13 18.18
CA THR A 32 -46.04 30.49 19.50
C THR A 32 -47.11 29.39 19.68
N SER A 33 -46.80 28.51 20.64
CA SER A 33 -47.63 27.70 21.57
C SER A 33 -48.79 26.83 21.06
N ASP A 34 -48.79 25.56 21.47
CA ASP A 34 -49.74 25.07 22.49
C ASP A 34 -49.38 23.66 23.00
N ARG A 35 -49.47 23.47 24.32
CA ARG A 35 -49.32 22.18 25.02
C ARG A 35 -50.69 21.68 25.48
N PRO A 36 -50.97 20.37 25.37
CA PRO A 36 -51.89 19.72 26.30
C PRO A 36 -51.20 18.84 27.34
N ARG A 37 -51.85 18.83 28.50
CA ARG A 37 -51.54 18.21 29.79
C ARG A 37 -51.76 16.68 29.77
N TRP A 38 -50.81 15.93 30.34
CA TRP A 38 -50.82 14.47 30.47
C TRP A 38 -51.79 13.98 31.56
N SER A 39 -52.45 12.84 31.31
CA SER A 39 -53.08 12.00 32.34
C SER A 39 -52.07 10.97 32.86
N LEU A 40 -52.04 10.80 34.18
CA LEU A 40 -51.23 9.82 34.89
C LEU A 40 -51.82 8.41 34.67
N PHE A 41 -51.14 7.60 33.86
CA PHE A 41 -51.34 6.16 33.82
C PHE A 41 -50.18 5.46 34.54
N ASP A 42 -50.59 4.49 35.35
CA ASP A 42 -49.81 3.66 36.26
C ASP A 42 -48.67 2.92 35.53
N ARG A 43 -47.42 3.17 35.93
CA ARG A 43 -46.22 2.65 35.27
C ARG A 43 -45.29 2.03 36.30
N LYS A 44 -45.57 0.79 36.71
CA LYS A 44 -44.62 0.00 37.51
C LYS A 44 -44.18 -1.34 36.93
N ASP A 45 -44.88 -1.92 35.95
CA ASP A 45 -44.52 -3.27 35.46
C ASP A 45 -43.90 -3.33 34.05
N THR A 46 -43.55 -2.19 33.45
CA THR A 46 -42.95 -2.14 32.09
C THR A 46 -41.54 -1.54 32.05
N ILE A 47 -40.84 -1.44 33.19
CA ILE A 47 -39.51 -0.82 33.25
C ILE A 47 -38.38 -1.86 33.26
N SER A 48 -38.58 -3.06 33.80
CA SER A 48 -37.50 -4.06 33.87
C SER A 48 -37.16 -4.65 32.49
N THR A 49 -38.18 -4.94 31.67
CA THR A 49 -38.00 -5.54 30.34
C THR A 49 -37.42 -4.57 29.31
N LEU A 50 -37.70 -3.26 29.44
CA LEU A 50 -37.09 -2.22 28.61
C LEU A 50 -35.62 -1.99 29.01
N ARG A 51 -35.31 -1.96 30.31
CA ARG A 51 -33.94 -1.77 30.80
C ARG A 51 -33.02 -2.93 30.40
N GLU A 52 -33.48 -4.18 30.45
CA GLU A 52 -32.73 -5.34 29.98
C GLU A 52 -32.50 -5.32 28.46
N ARG A 53 -33.49 -4.86 27.68
CA ARG A 53 -33.35 -4.69 26.22
C ARG A 53 -32.40 -3.57 25.83
N TYR A 54 -32.38 -2.46 26.56
CA TYR A 54 -31.42 -1.36 26.33
C TYR A 54 -29.99 -1.74 26.73
N VAL A 55 -29.82 -2.49 27.82
CA VAL A 55 -28.49 -2.97 28.25
C VAL A 55 -27.93 -4.00 27.28
N THR A 56 -28.76 -4.92 26.77
CA THR A 56 -28.33 -5.88 25.74
C THR A 56 -28.05 -5.22 24.40
N LEU A 57 -28.87 -4.26 23.95
CA LEU A 57 -28.61 -3.51 22.71
C LEU A 57 -27.35 -2.64 22.82
N SER A 58 -27.14 -1.98 23.96
CA SER A 58 -25.92 -1.18 24.23
C SER A 58 -24.68 -2.06 24.33
N ALA A 59 -24.76 -3.24 24.93
CA ALA A 59 -23.66 -4.20 24.98
C ALA A 59 -23.32 -4.76 23.59
N VAL A 60 -24.32 -5.04 22.74
CA VAL A 60 -24.11 -5.50 21.36
C VAL A 60 -23.55 -4.38 20.48
N ILE A 61 -24.02 -3.14 20.60
CA ILE A 61 -23.46 -1.99 19.88
C ILE A 61 -22.04 -1.68 20.35
N SER A 62 -21.77 -1.77 21.66
CA SER A 62 -20.42 -1.60 22.21
C SER A 62 -19.50 -2.74 21.77
N LEU A 63 -19.99 -3.98 21.72
CA LEU A 63 -19.23 -5.13 21.21
C LEU A 63 -19.03 -5.04 19.69
N MET A 64 -19.97 -4.49 18.92
CA MET A 64 -19.82 -4.18 17.48
C MET A 64 -18.83 -3.04 17.23
N LEU A 65 -18.79 -2.02 18.10
CA LEU A 65 -17.81 -0.93 18.02
C LEU A 65 -16.41 -1.36 18.49
N ILE A 66 -16.34 -2.25 19.49
CA ILE A 66 -15.09 -2.84 19.97
C ILE A 66 -14.57 -3.88 18.95
N CYS A 67 -15.43 -4.70 18.34
CA CYS A 67 -15.06 -5.61 17.25
C CYS A 67 -14.78 -4.88 15.93
N GLY A 68 -15.47 -3.76 15.66
CA GLY A 68 -15.16 -2.88 14.54
C GLY A 68 -13.86 -2.09 14.71
N GLY A 69 -13.41 -1.91 15.96
CA GLY A 69 -12.15 -1.24 16.30
C GLY A 69 -10.88 -2.10 16.13
N PHE A 70 -11.02 -3.40 15.84
CA PHE A 70 -9.87 -4.31 15.63
C PHE A 70 -9.55 -4.58 14.15
N ILE A 71 -10.23 -3.91 13.20
CA ILE A 71 -9.91 -3.98 11.77
C ILE A 71 -9.39 -2.60 11.32
N TYR A 72 -8.26 -2.16 11.87
CA TYR A 72 -7.44 -1.08 11.28
C TYR A 72 -6.30 -1.64 10.44
N ALA A 73 -6.53 -2.81 9.83
CA ALA A 73 -5.64 -3.34 8.81
C ALA A 73 -5.90 -2.56 7.52
N PHE A 74 -4.97 -1.67 7.18
CA PHE A 74 -4.97 -0.83 5.98
C PHE A 74 -5.95 0.35 5.97
N THR A 75 -5.42 1.56 5.77
CA THR A 75 -6.23 2.73 5.44
C THR A 75 -5.58 3.43 4.26
N VAL A 76 -6.38 4.00 3.36
CA VAL A 76 -5.93 4.84 2.24
C VAL A 76 -4.84 5.83 2.68
N GLN A 77 -4.96 6.38 3.90
CA GLN A 77 -4.03 7.40 4.39
C GLN A 77 -2.69 6.81 4.87
N ASN A 78 -2.72 5.75 5.66
CA ASN A 78 -1.53 5.26 6.37
C ASN A 78 -0.82 4.11 5.65
N GLY A 79 -1.43 3.52 4.61
CA GLY A 79 -0.89 2.34 3.94
C GLY A 79 -0.91 1.09 4.83
N TYR A 80 0.04 0.18 4.60
CA TYR A 80 0.15 -1.09 5.30
C TYR A 80 0.75 -0.92 6.69
N GLN A 81 -0.02 -1.31 7.72
CA GLN A 81 0.34 -1.13 9.13
C GLN A 81 0.30 -2.44 9.92
N CYS A 82 0.06 -3.57 9.24
CA CYS A 82 0.01 -4.89 9.84
C CYS A 82 1.43 -5.43 10.04
N HIS A 83 1.66 -6.11 11.17
CA HIS A 83 2.91 -6.83 11.45
C HIS A 83 4.18 -6.00 11.20
N LYS A 84 4.21 -4.77 11.73
CA LYS A 84 5.27 -3.78 11.45
C LYS A 84 6.66 -4.29 11.81
N GLU A 85 6.74 -5.17 12.80
CA GLU A 85 7.96 -5.87 13.22
C GLU A 85 8.64 -6.65 12.10
N TYR A 86 7.89 -7.06 11.07
CA TYR A 86 8.42 -7.71 9.86
C TYR A 86 8.26 -6.79 8.64
N SER A 87 7.03 -6.32 8.40
CA SER A 87 6.62 -5.75 7.13
C SER A 87 7.32 -4.44 6.78
N GLN A 88 7.79 -3.69 7.78
CA GLN A 88 8.56 -2.46 7.60
C GLN A 88 10.08 -2.70 7.46
N HIS A 89 10.50 -3.95 7.36
CA HIS A 89 11.90 -4.37 7.27
C HIS A 89 12.14 -5.33 6.08
N TRP A 90 11.42 -5.14 4.97
CA TRP A 90 11.58 -5.91 3.74
C TRP A 90 12.21 -5.09 2.60
N GLY A 91 12.81 -3.93 2.90
CA GLY A 91 13.38 -3.03 1.91
C GLY A 91 12.38 -2.68 0.80
N GLN A 92 12.79 -2.84 -0.46
CA GLN A 92 11.94 -2.57 -1.62
C GLN A 92 10.73 -3.52 -1.78
N TYR A 93 10.63 -4.58 -0.98
CA TYR A 93 9.47 -5.47 -0.96
C TYR A 93 8.43 -5.07 0.09
N THR A 94 8.75 -4.10 0.95
CA THR A 94 7.81 -3.55 1.92
C THR A 94 6.63 -2.86 1.21
N PRO A 95 5.38 -3.26 1.50
CA PRO A 95 4.20 -2.50 1.10
C PRO A 95 4.28 -1.04 1.58
N PHE A 96 3.77 -0.09 0.79
CA PHE A 96 3.77 1.33 1.20
C PHE A 96 3.16 1.51 2.59
N PHE A 97 3.87 2.25 3.44
CA PHE A 97 3.40 2.75 4.73
C PHE A 97 3.75 4.23 4.84
N SER A 98 2.85 5.03 5.42
CA SER A 98 3.08 6.47 5.55
C SER A 98 4.19 6.78 6.56
N LEU A 99 5.06 7.72 6.20
CA LEU A 99 6.09 8.28 7.07
C LEU A 99 5.68 9.62 7.68
N ASP A 100 4.41 10.03 7.53
CA ASP A 100 3.90 11.32 8.00
C ASP A 100 4.19 11.57 9.48
N THR A 101 4.18 10.52 10.32
CA THR A 101 4.42 10.63 11.77
C THR A 101 5.91 10.73 12.14
N ILE A 102 6.82 10.53 11.18
CA ILE A 102 8.28 10.59 11.39
C ILE A 102 8.85 11.90 10.83
N SER A 103 8.11 12.59 9.95
CA SER A 103 8.54 13.88 9.42
C SER A 103 8.47 14.98 10.48
N ASP A 104 9.60 15.63 10.75
CA ASP A 104 9.67 16.81 11.63
C ASP A 104 8.88 18.00 11.06
N ILE A 105 8.61 17.99 9.75
CA ILE A 105 7.84 19.02 9.04
C ILE A 105 6.47 18.44 8.67
N SER A 106 5.41 19.17 9.02
CA SER A 106 4.05 18.74 8.68
C SER A 106 3.88 18.64 7.15
N PRO A 107 3.30 17.54 6.63
CA PRO A 107 3.02 17.39 5.21
C PRO A 107 1.78 18.18 4.76
N GLN A 108 1.12 18.93 5.64
CA GLN A 108 -0.05 19.73 5.31
C GLN A 108 0.35 21.01 4.58
N VAL A 109 -0.51 21.47 3.67
CA VAL A 109 -0.32 22.76 2.99
C VAL A 109 -0.26 23.87 4.05
N PRO A 110 0.79 24.72 4.07
CA PRO A 110 0.90 25.79 5.05
C PRO A 110 -0.27 26.79 4.97
N ILE A 111 -0.61 27.39 6.11
CA ILE A 111 -1.69 28.39 6.19
C ILE A 111 -1.36 29.57 5.27
N GLY A 112 -2.31 29.93 4.41
CA GLY A 112 -2.16 31.01 3.44
C GLY A 112 -1.51 30.59 2.12
N CYS A 113 -1.12 29.32 1.96
CA CYS A 113 -0.61 28.78 0.71
C CYS A 113 -1.69 27.99 -0.05
N THR A 114 -1.59 27.99 -1.38
CA THR A 114 -2.41 27.17 -2.27
C THR A 114 -1.49 26.43 -3.23
N VAL A 115 -1.64 25.11 -3.35
CA VAL A 115 -0.88 24.32 -4.33
C VAL A 115 -1.37 24.67 -5.74
N THR A 116 -0.45 25.11 -6.60
CA THR A 116 -0.73 25.46 -8.01
C THR A 116 -0.23 24.42 -9.01
N PHE A 117 0.62 23.51 -8.57
CA PHE A 117 1.18 22.43 -9.37
C PHE A 117 1.50 21.23 -8.47
N VAL A 118 1.28 20.03 -8.99
CA VAL A 118 1.69 18.79 -8.35
C VAL A 118 2.16 17.79 -9.40
N GLN A 119 3.26 17.10 -9.08
CA GLN A 119 3.75 15.94 -9.81
C GLN A 119 3.92 14.78 -8.83
N VAL A 120 3.49 13.59 -9.24
CA VAL A 120 3.72 12.34 -8.50
C VAL A 120 4.57 11.40 -9.35
N LEU A 121 5.63 10.86 -8.74
CA LEU A 121 6.39 9.73 -9.26
C LEU A 121 6.06 8.51 -8.40
N SER A 122 5.46 7.49 -9.00
CA SER A 122 5.04 6.27 -8.32
C SER A 122 5.76 5.05 -8.86
N ARG A 123 6.07 4.10 -7.97
CA ARG A 123 6.39 2.73 -8.36
C ARG A 123 5.09 1.97 -8.68
N HIS A 124 5.24 0.77 -9.24
CA HIS A 124 4.16 -0.21 -9.30
C HIS A 124 3.79 -0.73 -7.90
N GLY A 125 2.59 -1.31 -7.76
CA GLY A 125 2.15 -1.97 -6.52
C GLY A 125 2.91 -3.26 -6.19
N ALA A 126 2.52 -3.93 -5.10
CA ALA A 126 3.03 -5.26 -4.77
C ALA A 126 2.79 -6.26 -5.91
N ARG A 127 3.75 -7.17 -6.09
CA ARG A 127 3.77 -8.12 -7.22
C ARG A 127 4.23 -9.50 -6.78
N HIS A 128 3.98 -10.48 -7.61
CA HIS A 128 4.65 -11.76 -7.55
C HIS A 128 6.15 -11.63 -7.86
N PRO A 129 7.00 -12.61 -7.49
CA PRO A 129 8.41 -12.64 -7.90
C PRO A 129 8.59 -12.52 -9.41
N THR A 130 9.76 -12.12 -9.90
CA THR A 130 10.03 -12.24 -11.35
C THR A 130 10.04 -13.71 -11.75
N GLU A 131 9.82 -14.04 -13.02
CA GLU A 131 9.78 -15.43 -13.50
C GLU A 131 11.03 -16.21 -13.05
N HIS A 132 12.21 -15.62 -13.25
CA HIS A 132 13.47 -16.20 -12.83
C HIS A 132 13.54 -16.45 -11.31
N LYS A 133 13.15 -15.46 -10.49
CA LYS A 133 13.15 -15.61 -9.02
C LYS A 133 12.10 -16.61 -8.55
N SER A 134 10.93 -16.64 -9.20
CA SER A 134 9.86 -17.59 -8.88
C SER A 134 10.33 -19.03 -9.08
N ALA A 135 11.05 -19.29 -10.18
CA ALA A 135 11.67 -20.60 -10.42
C ALA A 135 12.72 -20.96 -9.35
N LEU A 136 13.59 -20.02 -8.97
CA LEU A 136 14.61 -20.25 -7.94
C LEU A 136 13.98 -20.53 -6.56
N TYR A 137 12.94 -19.79 -6.17
CA TYR A 137 12.25 -20.00 -4.91
C TYR A 137 11.50 -21.34 -4.88
N SER A 138 10.82 -21.69 -5.97
CA SER A 138 10.15 -23.00 -6.11
C SER A 138 11.16 -24.15 -6.00
N GLN A 139 12.32 -24.03 -6.69
CA GLN A 139 13.39 -25.02 -6.61
C GLN A 139 13.99 -25.12 -5.20
N LEU A 140 14.11 -24.00 -4.48
CA LEU A 140 14.57 -24.00 -3.09
C LEU A 140 13.62 -24.78 -2.17
N ILE A 141 12.32 -24.46 -2.21
CA ILE A 141 11.31 -25.17 -1.40
C ILE A 141 11.32 -26.66 -1.73
N LYS A 142 11.35 -27.01 -3.02
CA LYS A 142 11.45 -28.41 -3.45
C LYS A 142 12.73 -29.09 -2.93
N ARG A 143 13.88 -28.42 -3.01
CA ARG A 143 15.15 -28.97 -2.52
C ARG A 143 15.14 -29.17 -1.00
N ILE A 144 14.53 -28.26 -0.25
CA ILE A 144 14.33 -28.42 1.20
C ILE A 144 13.49 -29.68 1.45
N GLN A 145 12.35 -29.81 0.76
CA GLN A 145 11.44 -30.96 0.88
C GLN A 145 12.08 -32.30 0.49
N ASP A 146 12.88 -32.32 -0.57
CA ASP A 146 13.50 -33.55 -1.07
C ASP A 146 14.72 -34.00 -0.25
N ARG A 147 15.46 -33.07 0.38
CA ARG A 147 16.76 -33.37 1.00
C ARG A 147 16.77 -33.34 2.52
N THR A 148 15.85 -32.61 3.15
CA THR A 148 15.81 -32.50 4.61
C THR A 148 15.34 -33.83 5.20
N GLN A 149 16.19 -34.41 6.04
CA GLN A 149 15.93 -35.67 6.75
C GLN A 149 15.16 -35.43 8.04
N THR A 150 15.37 -34.27 8.67
CA THR A 150 14.71 -33.91 9.93
C THR A 150 14.46 -32.42 9.98
N TYR A 151 13.20 -32.06 10.21
CA TYR A 151 12.77 -30.70 10.47
C TYR A 151 12.58 -30.51 11.97
N LEU A 152 13.13 -29.42 12.52
CA LEU A 152 13.03 -29.10 13.95
C LEU A 152 12.39 -27.73 14.16
N GLY A 153 11.66 -27.59 15.27
CA GLY A 153 11.05 -26.33 15.69
C GLY A 153 10.14 -25.74 14.62
N ASP A 154 10.16 -24.40 14.50
CA ASP A 154 9.29 -23.68 13.57
C ASP A 154 9.59 -24.01 12.10
N PHE A 155 10.79 -24.50 11.78
CA PHE A 155 11.15 -24.91 10.42
C PHE A 155 10.37 -26.13 9.91
N ALA A 156 9.69 -26.88 10.80
CA ALA A 156 8.78 -27.97 10.41
C ALA A 156 7.67 -27.53 9.45
N LEU A 157 7.31 -26.24 9.44
CA LEU A 157 6.37 -25.71 8.46
C LEU A 157 6.80 -25.96 7.00
N LEU A 158 8.11 -26.00 6.73
CA LEU A 158 8.65 -26.12 5.37
C LEU A 158 8.45 -27.52 4.77
N GLU A 159 8.21 -28.54 5.59
CA GLU A 159 7.92 -29.90 5.13
C GLU A 159 6.65 -29.95 4.27
N THR A 160 5.65 -29.13 4.62
CA THR A 160 4.34 -29.09 3.95
C THR A 160 4.06 -27.75 3.26
N PHE A 161 5.02 -26.83 3.26
CA PHE A 161 4.88 -25.53 2.63
C PHE A 161 4.67 -25.68 1.11
N ASN A 162 3.54 -25.19 0.61
CA ASN A 162 3.20 -25.28 -0.80
C ASN A 162 3.52 -23.97 -1.52
N TYR A 163 4.45 -24.01 -2.48
CA TYR A 163 4.78 -22.85 -3.29
C TYR A 163 3.69 -22.61 -4.36
N GLN A 164 2.88 -21.58 -4.19
CA GLN A 164 1.76 -21.24 -5.10
C GLN A 164 1.88 -19.83 -5.73
N LEU A 165 3.05 -19.19 -5.61
CA LEU A 165 3.26 -17.87 -6.18
C LEU A 165 3.32 -17.93 -7.71
N GLN A 166 2.68 -16.95 -8.36
CA GLN A 166 2.81 -16.72 -9.79
C GLN A 166 4.11 -15.96 -10.09
N SER A 167 4.19 -15.25 -11.22
CA SER A 167 5.35 -14.48 -11.62
C SER A 167 4.98 -13.16 -12.30
N GLU A 168 5.85 -12.16 -12.17
CA GLU A 168 5.85 -10.81 -12.78
C GLU A 168 4.71 -9.88 -12.37
N ASP A 169 3.47 -10.38 -12.41
CA ASP A 169 2.24 -9.60 -12.31
C ASP A 169 2.00 -9.04 -10.91
N LEU A 170 1.18 -7.98 -10.87
CA LEU A 170 0.67 -7.43 -9.62
C LEU A 170 -0.14 -8.48 -8.87
N THR A 171 -0.04 -8.48 -7.55
CA THR A 171 -1.01 -9.23 -6.74
C THR A 171 -2.30 -8.40 -6.63
N PRO A 172 -3.45 -9.01 -6.27
CA PRO A 172 -4.67 -8.25 -5.98
C PRO A 172 -4.45 -7.16 -4.92
N PHE A 173 -3.58 -7.44 -3.94
CA PHE A 173 -3.17 -6.45 -2.95
C PHE A 173 -2.41 -5.28 -3.59
N GLY A 174 -1.49 -5.54 -4.52
CA GLY A 174 -0.77 -4.50 -5.25
C GLY A 174 -1.66 -3.61 -6.12
N GLU A 175 -2.69 -4.18 -6.75
CA GLU A 175 -3.70 -3.42 -7.49
C GLU A 175 -4.49 -2.49 -6.56
N SER A 176 -4.88 -3.01 -5.39
CA SER A 176 -5.55 -2.23 -4.33
C SER A 176 -4.68 -1.09 -3.83
N GLN A 177 -3.38 -1.32 -3.58
CA GLN A 177 -2.45 -0.25 -3.20
C GLN A 177 -2.41 0.91 -4.21
N MET A 178 -2.47 0.59 -5.50
CA MET A 178 -2.44 1.61 -6.55
C MET A 178 -3.77 2.37 -6.63
N THR A 179 -4.89 1.68 -6.45
CA THR A 179 -6.22 2.31 -6.31
C THR A 179 -6.24 3.27 -5.12
N ASP A 180 -5.74 2.83 -3.96
CA ASP A 180 -5.64 3.66 -2.76
C ASP A 180 -4.71 4.86 -2.96
N SER A 181 -3.60 4.69 -3.68
CA SER A 181 -2.70 5.78 -4.04
C SER A 181 -3.41 6.86 -4.87
N GLY A 182 -4.21 6.46 -5.87
CA GLY A 182 -5.01 7.37 -6.69
C GLY A 182 -6.07 8.11 -5.87
N THR A 183 -6.76 7.38 -4.99
CA THR A 183 -7.73 7.92 -4.03
C THR A 183 -7.07 8.96 -3.11
N LYS A 184 -5.92 8.62 -2.51
CA LYS A 184 -5.16 9.51 -1.63
C LYS A 184 -4.72 10.77 -2.36
N PHE A 185 -4.22 10.63 -3.58
CA PHE A 185 -3.81 11.75 -4.41
C PHE A 185 -4.96 12.71 -4.72
N TYR A 186 -6.12 12.17 -5.14
CA TYR A 186 -7.30 13.00 -5.39
C TYR A 186 -7.71 13.80 -4.15
N ARG A 187 -7.84 13.12 -3.00
CA ARG A 187 -8.28 13.74 -1.74
C ARG A 187 -7.31 14.82 -1.26
N HIS A 188 -6.01 14.56 -1.33
CA HIS A 188 -5.00 15.50 -0.84
C HIS A 188 -4.92 16.77 -1.69
N TYR A 189 -5.10 16.65 -3.02
CA TYR A 189 -5.02 17.77 -3.95
C TYR A 189 -6.40 18.17 -4.52
N GLN A 190 -7.48 17.87 -3.80
CA GLN A 190 -8.86 18.03 -4.27
C GLN A 190 -9.15 19.43 -4.81
N HIS A 191 -8.60 20.48 -4.20
CA HIS A 191 -8.83 21.86 -4.63
C HIS A 191 -8.39 22.11 -6.07
N LEU A 192 -7.36 21.38 -6.52
CA LEU A 192 -6.80 21.42 -7.87
C LEU A 192 -7.50 20.35 -8.74
N THR A 193 -7.42 19.09 -8.35
CA THR A 193 -7.82 17.91 -9.15
C THR A 193 -9.32 17.84 -9.48
N LYS A 194 -10.18 18.51 -8.70
CA LYS A 194 -11.61 18.61 -9.00
C LYS A 194 -11.89 19.37 -10.31
N LYS A 195 -10.98 20.24 -10.75
CA LYS A 195 -11.09 20.99 -12.01
C LYS A 195 -10.13 20.51 -13.09
N SER A 196 -9.06 19.84 -12.70
CA SER A 196 -7.98 19.43 -13.60
C SER A 196 -8.24 18.13 -14.35
N ASN A 197 -7.60 18.02 -15.51
CA ASN A 197 -7.33 16.75 -16.16
C ASN A 197 -5.85 16.41 -15.95
N ILE A 198 -5.60 15.23 -15.37
CA ILE A 198 -4.24 14.74 -15.11
C ILE A 198 -3.66 14.10 -16.36
N PHE A 199 -2.36 14.28 -16.57
CA PHE A 199 -1.60 13.60 -17.60
C PHE A 199 -0.70 12.57 -16.97
N ILE A 200 -0.66 11.39 -17.57
CA ILE A 200 0.00 10.23 -16.99
C ILE A 200 0.94 9.63 -18.02
N ARG A 201 2.18 9.39 -17.59
CA ARG A 201 3.17 8.60 -18.32
C ARG A 201 3.46 7.32 -17.55
N ALA A 202 3.67 6.22 -18.25
CA ALA A 202 4.10 4.96 -17.67
C ALA A 202 5.32 4.42 -18.43
N SER A 203 6.24 3.80 -17.69
CA SER A 203 7.26 2.94 -18.31
C SER A 203 6.61 1.68 -18.89
N GLY A 204 7.16 1.15 -19.99
CA GLY A 204 6.61 0.10 -20.86
C GLY A 204 6.59 -1.31 -20.28
N SER A 205 6.49 -1.43 -18.96
CA SER A 205 6.37 -2.70 -18.25
C SER A 205 4.89 -2.99 -17.93
N PRO A 206 4.36 -4.20 -18.17
CA PRO A 206 2.96 -4.54 -17.92
C PRO A 206 2.48 -4.19 -16.49
N ARG A 207 3.26 -4.54 -15.46
CA ARG A 207 2.95 -4.22 -14.06
C ARG A 207 2.91 -2.71 -13.77
N VAL A 208 3.70 -1.90 -14.49
CA VAL A 208 3.74 -0.44 -14.34
C VAL A 208 2.53 0.20 -15.00
N ILE A 209 2.15 -0.29 -16.19
CA ILE A 209 0.94 0.15 -16.89
C ILE A 209 -0.31 -0.19 -16.07
N ALA A 210 -0.45 -1.44 -15.63
CA ALA A 210 -1.56 -1.87 -14.77
C ALA A 210 -1.63 -1.08 -13.45
N SER A 211 -0.47 -0.70 -12.89
CA SER A 211 -0.43 0.17 -11.71
C SER A 211 -0.96 1.58 -12.02
N ALA A 212 -0.60 2.16 -13.16
CA ALA A 212 -1.10 3.46 -13.59
C ALA A 212 -2.63 3.41 -13.80
N GLU A 213 -3.15 2.34 -14.40
CA GLU A 213 -4.58 2.14 -14.61
C GLU A 213 -5.35 2.02 -13.29
N ASN A 214 -4.81 1.28 -12.31
CA ASN A 214 -5.41 1.20 -10.97
C ASN A 214 -5.35 2.53 -10.22
N PHE A 215 -4.25 3.29 -10.35
CA PHE A 215 -4.19 4.67 -9.84
C PHE A 215 -5.28 5.56 -10.44
N ILE A 216 -5.46 5.50 -11.76
CA ILE A 216 -6.53 6.22 -12.47
C ILE A 216 -7.90 5.80 -11.94
N ASN A 217 -8.11 4.51 -11.66
CA ASN A 217 -9.38 4.00 -11.14
C ASN A 217 -9.73 4.67 -9.81
N GLY A 218 -8.83 4.65 -8.83
CA GLY A 218 -9.07 5.27 -7.52
C GLY A 218 -9.25 6.79 -7.61
N PHE A 219 -8.39 7.45 -8.40
CA PHE A 219 -8.50 8.89 -8.65
C PHE A 219 -9.87 9.26 -9.24
N HIS A 220 -10.31 8.56 -10.28
CA HIS A 220 -11.54 8.87 -10.99
C HIS A 220 -12.78 8.56 -10.14
N GLN A 221 -12.76 7.48 -9.34
CA GLN A 221 -13.84 7.16 -8.41
C GLN A 221 -14.08 8.28 -7.39
N GLU A 222 -13.01 8.86 -6.83
CA GLU A 222 -13.14 10.01 -5.94
C GLU A 222 -13.64 11.25 -6.68
N LYS A 223 -13.17 11.50 -7.90
CA LYS A 223 -13.65 12.61 -8.75
C LYS A 223 -15.15 12.51 -9.07
N LEU A 224 -15.64 11.31 -9.36
CA LEU A 224 -17.07 11.08 -9.59
C LEU A 224 -17.91 11.42 -8.34
N SER A 225 -17.38 11.06 -7.17
CA SER A 225 -18.05 11.21 -5.88
C SER A 225 -18.02 12.66 -5.35
N ASP A 226 -17.07 13.50 -5.77
CA ASP A 226 -16.98 14.90 -5.36
C ASP A 226 -18.07 15.76 -6.01
N PRO A 227 -19.04 16.34 -5.26
CA PRO A 227 -20.10 17.16 -5.83
C PRO A 227 -19.62 18.45 -6.52
N PHE A 228 -18.40 18.90 -6.24
CA PHE A 228 -17.81 20.13 -6.80
C PHE A 228 -16.86 19.89 -7.97
N ALA A 229 -16.64 18.62 -8.35
CA ALA A 229 -15.78 18.29 -9.48
C ALA A 229 -16.46 18.55 -10.83
N SER A 230 -15.71 19.17 -11.74
CA SER A 230 -16.06 19.31 -13.15
C SER A 230 -15.48 18.15 -13.97
N ASP A 231 -16.01 17.94 -15.18
CA ASP A 231 -15.54 16.89 -16.10
C ASP A 231 -15.52 15.48 -15.48
N LYS A 232 -16.69 15.07 -14.98
CA LYS A 232 -16.91 13.74 -14.39
C LYS A 232 -17.08 12.64 -15.43
N THR A 233 -17.39 13.00 -16.66
CA THR A 233 -17.67 12.04 -17.75
C THR A 233 -16.41 11.48 -18.38
N HIS A 234 -15.25 12.12 -18.18
CA HIS A 234 -13.99 11.69 -18.77
C HIS A 234 -13.09 11.03 -17.73
N LYS A 235 -12.80 9.73 -17.93
CA LYS A 235 -11.79 9.00 -17.17
C LYS A 235 -10.42 9.22 -17.82
N PRO A 236 -9.39 9.65 -17.08
CA PRO A 236 -8.04 9.76 -17.62
C PRO A 236 -7.53 8.43 -18.18
N SER A 237 -6.54 8.49 -19.06
CA SER A 237 -5.81 7.33 -19.57
C SER A 237 -4.30 7.55 -19.45
N VAL A 238 -3.51 6.49 -19.66
CA VAL A 238 -2.06 6.62 -19.81
C VAL A 238 -1.78 7.30 -21.15
N GLY A 239 -1.34 8.56 -21.10
CA GLY A 239 -1.12 9.38 -22.29
C GLY A 239 0.15 9.03 -23.06
N VAL A 240 1.18 8.53 -22.36
CA VAL A 240 2.44 8.08 -22.97
C VAL A 240 2.95 6.82 -22.29
N ILE A 241 3.26 5.80 -23.09
CA ILE A 241 3.99 4.61 -22.66
C ILE A 241 5.42 4.71 -23.21
N LEU A 242 6.42 4.78 -22.33
CA LEU A 242 7.83 4.85 -22.69
C LEU A 242 8.41 3.45 -22.79
N SER A 243 8.91 3.06 -23.97
CA SER A 243 9.46 1.72 -24.18
C SER A 243 10.66 1.44 -23.26
N GLU A 244 10.74 0.21 -22.73
CA GLU A 244 11.89 -0.35 -22.01
C GLU A 244 12.80 -1.20 -22.94
N GLU A 245 12.53 -1.23 -24.25
CA GLU A 245 13.37 -1.95 -25.21
C GLU A 245 14.79 -1.35 -25.28
N PRO A 246 15.83 -2.18 -25.53
CA PRO A 246 17.20 -1.71 -25.65
C PRO A 246 17.34 -0.56 -26.67
N GLY A 247 17.99 0.53 -26.27
CA GLY A 247 18.18 1.72 -27.09
C GLY A 247 17.04 2.75 -27.00
N SER A 248 15.94 2.45 -26.30
CA SER A 248 14.86 3.40 -26.02
C SER A 248 15.29 4.44 -24.98
N ASN A 249 15.15 5.74 -25.29
CA ASN A 249 15.41 6.79 -24.32
C ASN A 249 14.24 6.92 -23.35
N ASN A 250 14.30 6.18 -22.25
CA ASN A 250 13.30 6.18 -21.20
C ASN A 250 13.80 7.02 -19.99
N THR A 251 12.97 7.95 -19.53
CA THR A 251 13.27 8.79 -18.34
C THR A 251 12.72 8.18 -17.05
N LEU A 252 11.89 7.14 -17.15
CA LEU A 252 11.21 6.48 -16.04
C LEU A 252 11.81 5.10 -15.71
N ASP A 253 12.81 4.68 -16.47
CA ASP A 253 13.59 3.46 -16.27
C ASP A 253 14.97 3.59 -16.92
N HIS A 254 15.97 2.89 -16.38
CA HIS A 254 17.35 2.95 -16.87
C HIS A 254 17.65 1.79 -17.84
N GLY A 255 18.60 1.97 -18.76
CA GLY A 255 19.03 0.87 -19.65
C GLY A 255 20.05 1.23 -20.72
N ASN A 256 20.13 2.51 -21.12
CA ASN A 256 21.06 2.93 -22.19
C ASN A 256 22.45 3.40 -21.71
N CYS A 257 22.68 3.43 -20.40
CA CYS A 257 23.96 3.86 -19.85
C CYS A 257 24.91 2.67 -19.68
N ASN A 258 25.59 2.25 -20.76
CA ASN A 258 26.42 1.03 -20.78
C ASN A 258 27.42 0.92 -19.61
N ALA A 259 28.07 2.02 -19.24
CA ALA A 259 29.02 2.02 -18.12
C ALA A 259 28.32 1.70 -16.78
N PHE A 260 27.13 2.27 -16.56
CA PHE A 260 26.31 1.99 -15.38
C PHE A 260 25.73 0.57 -15.43
N GLU A 261 25.26 0.11 -16.59
CA GLU A 261 24.69 -1.25 -16.71
C GLU A 261 25.74 -2.36 -16.59
N GLY A 262 26.97 -2.10 -17.02
CA GLY A 262 28.07 -3.07 -16.97
C GLY A 262 28.68 -3.26 -15.57
N THR A 263 28.43 -2.35 -14.63
CA THR A 263 28.94 -2.43 -13.25
C THR A 263 27.81 -2.58 -12.26
N LYS A 264 27.95 -3.45 -11.26
CA LYS A 264 26.92 -3.66 -10.24
C LYS A 264 27.51 -3.56 -8.82
N PRO A 265 28.05 -2.39 -8.42
CA PRO A 265 28.69 -2.21 -7.11
C PRO A 265 27.73 -2.48 -5.94
N GLY A 266 26.42 -2.24 -6.11
CA GLY A 266 25.40 -2.61 -5.13
C GLY A 266 25.35 -4.13 -4.87
N LEU A 267 25.46 -4.95 -5.93
CA LEU A 267 25.50 -6.42 -5.77
C LEU A 267 26.76 -6.88 -5.03
N GLU A 268 27.88 -6.20 -5.22
CA GLU A 268 29.13 -6.48 -4.49
C GLU A 268 28.98 -6.13 -3.00
N ALA A 269 28.44 -4.94 -2.69
CA ALA A 269 28.18 -4.52 -1.32
C ALA A 269 27.19 -5.45 -0.60
N GLN A 270 26.11 -5.84 -1.31
CA GLN A 270 25.14 -6.83 -0.84
C GLN A 270 25.81 -8.18 -0.56
N ALA A 271 26.64 -8.69 -1.48
CA ALA A 271 27.32 -9.97 -1.31
C ALA A 271 28.29 -9.95 -0.11
N GLU A 272 29.02 -8.86 0.11
CA GLU A 272 29.89 -8.72 1.27
C GLU A 272 29.10 -8.62 2.58
N PHE A 273 28.02 -7.83 2.60
CA PHE A 273 27.19 -7.70 3.79
C PHE A 273 26.44 -8.99 4.13
N ALA A 274 25.94 -9.73 3.13
CA ALA A 274 25.31 -11.04 3.31
C ALA A 274 26.22 -12.05 4.02
N LYS A 275 27.54 -11.98 3.80
CA LYS A 275 28.51 -12.81 4.55
C LYS A 275 28.58 -12.40 6.02
N VAL A 276 28.30 -11.15 6.39
CA VAL A 276 28.33 -10.72 7.79
C VAL A 276 27.13 -11.26 8.55
N PHE A 277 25.92 -10.95 8.10
CA PHE A 277 24.70 -11.29 8.84
C PHE A 277 24.15 -12.68 8.51
N GLY A 278 24.38 -13.19 7.30
CA GLY A 278 23.82 -14.46 6.84
C GLY A 278 24.46 -15.71 7.45
N HIS A 279 25.74 -15.67 7.86
CA HIS A 279 26.42 -16.86 8.42
C HIS A 279 25.78 -17.37 9.73
N PRO A 280 25.51 -16.52 10.74
CA PRO A 280 24.79 -16.94 11.94
C PRO A 280 23.40 -17.52 11.64
N ILE A 281 22.66 -16.91 10.70
CA ILE A 281 21.33 -17.37 10.29
C ILE A 281 21.44 -18.74 9.63
N LEU A 282 22.34 -18.89 8.67
CA LEU A 282 22.59 -20.14 7.96
C LEU A 282 22.91 -21.28 8.92
N LYS A 283 23.77 -21.02 9.91
CA LYS A 283 24.10 -22.02 10.94
C LYS A 283 22.87 -22.47 11.70
N ARG A 284 21.96 -21.55 12.07
CA ARG A 284 20.68 -21.89 12.71
C ARG A 284 19.76 -22.67 11.76
N VAL A 285 19.58 -22.18 10.53
CA VAL A 285 18.68 -22.81 9.55
C VAL A 285 19.11 -24.26 9.28
N ASN A 286 20.39 -24.51 8.99
CA ASN A 286 20.92 -25.85 8.75
C ASN A 286 20.90 -26.73 10.02
N SER A 287 20.87 -26.17 11.24
CA SER A 287 20.67 -26.96 12.46
C SER A 287 19.22 -27.41 12.67
N HIS A 288 18.26 -26.78 11.98
CA HIS A 288 16.84 -27.14 12.04
C HIS A 288 16.35 -27.88 10.79
N LEU A 289 17.07 -27.78 9.67
CA LEU A 289 16.82 -28.48 8.40
C LEU A 289 17.95 -29.47 8.12
N ILE A 290 18.04 -30.52 8.95
CA ILE A 290 19.15 -31.48 8.91
C ILE A 290 19.14 -32.23 7.58
N GLY A 291 20.23 -32.15 6.83
CA GLY A 291 20.37 -32.78 5.50
C GLY A 291 20.06 -31.87 4.31
N ALA A 292 19.45 -30.70 4.53
CA ALA A 292 19.13 -29.75 3.46
C ALA A 292 20.37 -29.19 2.75
N ASN A 293 21.45 -28.97 3.51
CA ASN A 293 22.72 -28.39 3.05
C ASN A 293 22.51 -27.06 2.30
N LEU A 294 21.83 -26.11 2.95
CA LEU A 294 21.58 -24.78 2.41
C LEU A 294 22.83 -23.91 2.46
N ASP A 295 22.84 -22.83 1.68
CA ASP A 295 23.83 -21.76 1.71
C ASP A 295 23.23 -20.39 2.07
N ILE A 296 24.05 -19.33 2.05
CA ILE A 296 23.61 -17.97 2.41
C ILE A 296 22.57 -17.43 1.41
N THR A 297 22.69 -17.78 0.13
CA THR A 297 21.72 -17.35 -0.88
C THR A 297 20.36 -17.97 -0.62
N ASP A 298 20.34 -19.24 -0.21
CA ASP A 298 19.11 -19.94 0.18
C ASP A 298 18.42 -19.28 1.38
N VAL A 299 19.21 -18.79 2.35
CA VAL A 299 18.68 -18.01 3.48
C VAL A 299 18.02 -16.72 3.00
N LEU A 300 18.68 -15.95 2.12
CA LEU A 300 18.11 -14.72 1.57
C LEU A 300 16.82 -15.01 0.79
N TYR A 301 16.74 -16.12 0.06
CA TYR A 301 15.54 -16.52 -0.66
C TYR A 301 14.39 -16.92 0.26
N LEU A 302 14.67 -17.56 1.40
CA LEU A 302 13.66 -17.78 2.44
C LEU A 302 13.19 -16.44 3.04
N MET A 303 14.08 -15.46 3.21
CA MET A 303 13.67 -14.13 3.67
C MET A 303 12.81 -13.39 2.62
N ASP A 304 13.18 -13.45 1.33
CA ASP A 304 12.38 -12.91 0.22
C ASP A 304 10.96 -13.52 0.21
N LEU A 305 10.85 -14.83 0.43
CA LEU A 305 9.58 -15.54 0.45
C LEU A 305 8.61 -15.04 1.54
N CYS A 306 9.08 -14.48 2.65
CA CYS A 306 8.20 -13.90 3.66
C CYS A 306 7.34 -12.78 3.05
N SER A 307 7.96 -11.84 2.33
CA SER A 307 7.27 -10.68 1.76
C SER A 307 6.41 -11.08 0.56
N PHE A 308 6.96 -11.81 -0.40
CA PHE A 308 6.22 -12.26 -1.60
C PHE A 308 5.04 -13.16 -1.26
N HIS A 309 5.21 -14.08 -0.30
CA HIS A 309 4.10 -14.92 0.13
C HIS A 309 3.04 -14.11 0.86
N THR A 310 3.42 -13.19 1.75
CA THR A 310 2.44 -12.34 2.47
C THR A 310 1.54 -11.54 1.53
N VAL A 311 2.13 -10.85 0.55
CA VAL A 311 1.37 -9.97 -0.37
C VAL A 311 0.53 -10.72 -1.40
N ALA A 312 0.70 -12.05 -1.49
CA ALA A 312 -0.03 -12.92 -2.40
C ALA A 312 -0.99 -13.89 -1.68
N LEU A 313 -0.81 -14.10 -0.36
CA LEU A 313 -1.55 -15.09 0.42
C LEU A 313 -3.04 -14.73 0.55
N THR A 314 -3.32 -13.45 0.71
CA THR A 314 -4.69 -12.90 0.82
C THR A 314 -4.81 -11.67 -0.08
N PRO A 315 -6.00 -11.38 -0.64
CA PRO A 315 -6.18 -10.23 -1.53
C PRO A 315 -5.86 -8.87 -0.90
N ASP A 316 -5.88 -8.77 0.42
CA ASP A 316 -5.60 -7.56 1.20
C ASP A 316 -4.28 -7.63 2.01
N ALA A 317 -3.52 -8.71 1.83
CA ALA A 317 -2.32 -9.02 2.63
C ALA A 317 -2.56 -8.97 4.15
N SER A 318 -3.77 -9.30 4.61
CA SER A 318 -4.13 -9.32 6.04
C SER A 318 -3.44 -10.46 6.81
N SER A 319 -3.04 -11.52 6.11
CA SER A 319 -2.35 -12.68 6.70
C SER A 319 -0.85 -12.65 6.42
N ILE A 320 -0.04 -12.71 7.47
CA ILE A 320 1.42 -12.78 7.37
C ILE A 320 1.88 -14.19 6.95
N SER A 321 2.91 -14.26 6.11
CA SER A 321 3.52 -15.54 5.75
C SER A 321 4.10 -16.23 6.99
N PRO A 322 3.88 -17.54 7.17
CA PRO A 322 4.48 -18.28 8.28
C PRO A 322 6.01 -18.34 8.18
N ILE A 323 6.58 -18.12 6.99
CA ILE A 323 8.03 -18.02 6.78
C ILE A 323 8.63 -16.82 7.53
N CYS A 324 7.84 -15.75 7.75
CA CYS A 324 8.33 -14.54 8.41
C CYS A 324 8.84 -14.81 9.84
N ALA A 325 8.18 -15.75 10.53
CA ALA A 325 8.51 -16.14 11.91
C ALA A 325 9.79 -16.98 12.02
N LEU A 326 10.38 -17.45 10.91
CA LEU A 326 11.65 -18.20 10.93
C LEU A 326 12.88 -17.32 11.22
N PHE A 327 12.69 -16.00 11.18
CA PHE A 327 13.72 -14.99 11.34
C PHE A 327 13.36 -14.02 12.46
N THR A 328 14.39 -13.59 13.19
CA THR A 328 14.21 -12.68 14.33
C THR A 328 14.11 -11.22 13.88
N ASP A 329 13.57 -10.35 14.74
CA ASP A 329 13.51 -8.89 14.49
C ASP A 329 14.87 -8.29 14.14
N LYS A 330 15.95 -8.80 14.75
CA LYS A 330 17.30 -8.35 14.45
C LYS A 330 17.71 -8.70 13.02
N GLU A 331 17.37 -9.91 12.58
CA GLU A 331 17.71 -10.40 11.25
C GLU A 331 16.87 -9.70 10.18
N TRP A 332 15.62 -9.35 10.48
CA TRP A 332 14.82 -8.50 9.60
C TRP A 332 15.43 -7.12 9.43
N LYS A 333 15.94 -6.49 10.50
CA LYS A 333 16.68 -5.21 10.38
C LYS A 333 17.97 -5.34 9.57
N GLU A 334 18.69 -6.45 9.71
CA GLU A 334 19.87 -6.74 8.89
C GLU A 334 19.48 -6.95 7.42
N TYR A 335 18.40 -7.67 7.13
CA TYR A 335 17.87 -7.85 5.78
C TYR A 335 17.35 -6.55 5.16
N ASP A 336 16.72 -5.68 5.95
CA ASP A 336 16.30 -4.34 5.52
C ASP A 336 17.51 -3.47 5.13
N TYR A 337 18.56 -3.50 5.96
CA TYR A 337 19.81 -2.81 5.63
C TYR A 337 20.48 -3.40 4.40
N TYR A 338 20.49 -4.74 4.25
CA TYR A 338 20.99 -5.42 3.04
C TYR A 338 20.30 -4.88 1.78
N ASN A 339 18.99 -4.66 1.82
CA ASN A 339 18.22 -4.13 0.69
C ASN A 339 18.39 -2.61 0.47
N THR A 340 19.04 -1.90 1.41
CA THR A 340 19.38 -0.47 1.26
C THR A 340 20.72 -0.26 0.52
N LEU A 341 21.57 -1.29 0.46
CA LEU A 341 22.83 -1.33 -0.29
C LEU A 341 22.58 -1.58 -1.78
#